data_AF-A0A1X7NL59-F1
#
_entry.id   AF-A0A1X7NL59-F1
#
_cell.length_a   1.000
_cell.length_b   1.000
_cell.length_c   1.000
_cell.angle_alpha   90.00
_cell.angle_beta   90.00
_cell.angle_gamma   90.00
#
_symmetry.space_group_name_H-M   'P 1'
#
loop_
_entity.id
_entity.type
_entity.pdbx_description
1 polymer ?
#
loop_
_entity_poly.entity_id
_entity_poly.type
_entity_poly.pdbx_seq_one_letter_code
_entity_poly.pdbx_strand_id
1 'polypeptide(L)'
;MIVFIERNTKETKSSMSLKQGLDPSSIETEVSFLNYMLDLFAFHSHFVLNLIVDGDTDMDSHRTTEDVGIVLGQLLTELGKEKESITYYGTTNVSMDETLARLVTDIRRRSYLYLDVDFSKGVIE
;
A
#
# COMPACT_ATOMS: atom_id res chain seq x y z
N MET A 1 15.96 -9.64 -2.34
CA MET A 1 16.34 -8.22 -2.16
C MET A 1 15.27 -7.55 -1.32
N ILE A 2 15.67 -6.68 -0.41
CA ILE A 2 14.79 -5.88 0.44
C ILE A 2 15.06 -4.41 0.16
N VAL A 3 14.01 -3.62 0.01
CA VAL A 3 14.09 -2.15 -0.08
C VAL A 3 13.60 -1.60 1.24
N PHE A 4 14.26 -0.56 1.75
CA PHE A 4 13.91 0.13 2.97
C PHE A 4 13.85 1.63 2.73
N ILE A 5 12.82 2.30 3.27
CA ILE A 5 12.66 3.74 3.24
C ILE A 5 12.21 4.21 4.62
N GLU A 6 12.87 5.26 5.11
CA GLU A 6 12.47 6.01 6.28
C GLU A 6 12.06 7.42 5.83
N ARG A 7 10.88 7.87 6.26
CA ARG A 7 10.37 9.21 5.97
C ARG A 7 9.89 9.85 7.27
N ASN A 8 10.53 10.97 7.61
CA ASN A 8 10.18 11.74 8.79
C ASN A 8 9.71 13.12 8.36
N THR A 9 8.47 13.46 8.71
CA THR A 9 7.90 14.79 8.50
C THR A 9 7.53 15.43 9.83
N LYS A 10 6.90 16.61 9.78
CA LYS A 10 6.32 17.22 10.98
C LYS A 10 5.03 16.52 11.45
N GLU A 11 4.42 15.71 10.59
CA GLU A 11 3.09 15.13 10.79
C GLU A 11 3.16 13.62 11.07
N THR A 12 4.11 12.93 10.46
CA THR A 12 4.29 11.47 10.56
C THR A 12 5.77 11.08 10.61
N LYS A 13 6.05 9.97 11.29
CA LYS A 13 7.32 9.25 11.21
C LYS A 13 7.06 7.84 10.73
N SER A 14 7.62 7.48 9.60
CA SER A 14 7.40 6.17 8.98
C SER A 14 8.71 5.47 8.66
N SER A 15 8.72 4.17 8.94
CA SER A 15 9.82 3.25 8.63
C SER A 15 9.23 2.02 7.97
N MET A 16 9.58 1.79 6.70
CA MET A 16 8.96 0.75 5.88
C MET A 16 9.99 -0.04 5.09
N SER A 17 9.76 -1.35 4.99
CA SER A 17 10.54 -2.24 4.13
C SER A 17 9.63 -3.14 3.30
N LEU A 18 10.08 -3.43 2.08
CA LEU A 18 9.37 -4.30 1.15
C LEU A 18 10.35 -5.28 0.49
N LYS A 19 9.96 -6.55 0.44
CA LYS A 19 10.64 -7.59 -0.36
C LYS A 19 9.61 -8.53 -0.97
N GLN A 20 9.99 -9.21 -2.04
CA GLN A 20 9.23 -10.37 -2.54
C GLN A 20 9.37 -11.55 -1.58
N GLY A 21 8.28 -12.24 -1.30
CA GLY A 21 8.27 -13.42 -0.43
C GLY A 21 6.89 -13.80 0.08
N LEU A 22 6.86 -14.88 0.86
CA LEU A 22 5.65 -15.42 1.51
C LEU A 22 5.75 -15.40 3.04
N ASP A 23 6.81 -14.79 3.58
CA ASP A 23 6.95 -14.65 5.03
C ASP A 23 5.84 -13.73 5.58
N PRO A 24 5.46 -13.87 6.86
CA PRO A 24 4.53 -12.94 7.49
C PRO A 24 5.00 -11.48 7.42
N SER A 25 4.05 -10.59 7.16
CA SER A 25 4.26 -9.14 7.22
C SER A 25 4.08 -8.63 8.65
N SER A 26 4.67 -7.47 8.95
CA SER A 26 4.55 -6.80 10.26
C SER A 26 4.06 -5.37 10.04
N ILE A 27 2.79 -5.12 10.35
CA ILE A 27 2.11 -3.89 9.95
C ILE A 27 1.57 -3.18 11.19
N GLU A 28 2.16 -2.04 11.51
CA GLU A 28 1.81 -1.27 12.69
C GLU A 28 1.54 0.19 12.30
N THR A 29 0.26 0.53 12.21
CA THR A 29 -0.23 1.92 12.22
C THR A 29 -1.33 2.05 13.27
N GLU A 30 -1.62 3.28 13.67
CA GLU A 30 -2.77 3.60 14.52
C GLU A 30 -4.15 3.34 13.87
N VAL A 31 -4.20 3.11 12.54
CA VAL A 31 -5.44 2.93 11.78
C VAL A 31 -5.69 1.45 11.55
N SER A 32 -6.51 0.84 12.41
CA SER A 32 -6.75 -0.62 12.40
C SER A 32 -7.25 -1.15 11.05
N PHE A 33 -8.18 -0.45 10.41
CA PHE A 33 -8.70 -0.85 9.10
C PHE A 33 -7.63 -0.78 8.00
N LEU A 34 -6.73 0.20 8.06
CA LEU A 34 -5.60 0.31 7.13
C LEU A 34 -4.63 -0.87 7.32
N ASN A 35 -4.34 -1.27 8.57
CA ASN A 35 -3.49 -2.43 8.84
C ASN A 35 -4.06 -3.69 8.16
N TYR A 36 -5.36 -3.93 8.31
CA TYR A 36 -6.04 -5.06 7.67
C TYR A 36 -5.96 -5.02 6.13
N MET A 37 -6.17 -3.85 5.53
CA MET A 37 -6.07 -3.69 4.07
C MET A 37 -4.64 -3.92 3.55
N LEU A 38 -3.62 -3.49 4.30
CA LEU A 38 -2.22 -3.71 3.95
C LEU A 38 -1.80 -5.17 4.14
N ASP A 39 -2.34 -5.87 5.13
CA ASP A 39 -2.12 -7.31 5.32
C ASP A 39 -2.66 -8.10 4.11
N LEU A 40 -3.89 -7.79 3.68
CA LEU A 40 -4.46 -8.38 2.47
C LEU A 40 -3.63 -8.06 1.23
N PHE A 41 -3.17 -6.81 1.09
CA PHE A 41 -2.28 -6.41 0.00
C PHE A 41 -1.00 -7.25 0.01
N ALA A 42 -0.30 -7.35 1.14
CA ALA A 42 0.96 -8.08 1.24
C ALA A 42 0.77 -9.58 0.93
N PHE A 43 -0.28 -10.19 1.49
CA PHE A 43 -0.61 -11.59 1.26
C PHE A 43 -0.88 -11.91 -0.22
N HIS A 44 -1.77 -11.15 -0.87
CA HIS A 44 -2.18 -11.43 -2.25
C HIS A 44 -1.16 -10.99 -3.31
N SER A 45 -0.24 -10.09 -2.98
CA SER A 45 0.83 -9.64 -3.88
C SER A 45 2.12 -10.44 -3.77
N HIS A 46 2.20 -11.40 -2.83
CA HIS A 46 3.42 -12.14 -2.50
C HIS A 46 4.59 -11.20 -2.15
N PHE A 47 4.27 -10.18 -1.36
CA PHE A 47 5.23 -9.31 -0.73
C PHE A 47 5.27 -9.55 0.78
N VAL A 48 6.45 -9.31 1.35
CA VAL A 48 6.62 -9.15 2.79
C VAL A 48 6.81 -7.67 3.03
N LEU A 49 5.84 -7.08 3.71
CA LEU A 49 5.77 -5.66 4.03
C LEU A 49 5.96 -5.51 5.54
N ASN A 50 7.02 -4.83 5.95
CA ASN A 50 7.15 -4.38 7.34
C ASN A 50 6.98 -2.88 7.37
N LEU A 51 6.03 -2.36 8.14
CA LEU A 51 5.86 -0.94 8.36
C LEU A 51 5.55 -0.62 9.82
N ILE A 52 6.13 0.50 10.27
CA ILE A 52 5.75 1.18 11.50
C ILE A 52 5.51 2.63 11.11
N VAL A 53 4.32 3.16 11.44
CA VAL A 53 3.98 4.58 11.25
C VAL A 53 3.43 5.14 12.54
N ASP A 54 4.08 6.20 13.01
CA ASP A 54 3.68 7.02 14.14
C ASP A 54 3.20 8.37 13.60
N GLY A 55 1.88 8.60 13.68
CA GLY A 55 1.22 9.79 13.15
C GLY A 55 0.53 10.61 14.24
N ASP A 56 0.30 11.88 13.95
CA ASP A 56 -0.52 12.75 14.81
C ASP A 56 -2.01 12.42 14.65
N THR A 57 -2.55 11.64 15.60
CA THR A 57 -3.95 11.16 15.61
C THR A 57 -4.96 12.13 16.19
N ASP A 58 -4.54 13.30 16.67
CA ASP A 58 -5.43 14.22 17.38
C ASP A 58 -6.52 14.83 16.48
N MET A 59 -6.46 14.61 15.15
CA MET A 59 -7.45 15.10 14.18
C MET A 59 -8.14 13.99 13.37
N ASP A 60 -7.42 13.28 12.50
CA ASP A 60 -7.94 12.20 11.65
C ASP A 60 -6.83 11.27 11.10
N SER A 61 -7.24 10.21 10.39
CA SER A 61 -6.35 9.20 9.81
C SER A 61 -5.72 9.58 8.47
N HIS A 62 -5.98 10.79 7.94
CA HIS A 62 -5.60 11.17 6.59
C HIS A 62 -4.08 11.11 6.41
N ARG A 63 -3.34 11.76 7.30
CA ARG A 63 -1.89 11.95 7.18
C ARG A 63 -1.14 10.63 7.22
N THR A 64 -1.54 9.74 8.13
CA THR A 64 -0.99 8.39 8.23
C THR A 64 -1.30 7.56 7.00
N THR A 65 -2.54 7.62 6.50
CA THR A 65 -2.94 6.91 5.27
C THR A 65 -2.20 7.43 4.04
N GLU A 66 -2.06 8.74 3.90
CA GLU A 66 -1.33 9.38 2.81
C GLU A 66 0.16 9.01 2.83
N ASP A 67 0.80 9.09 4.01
CA ASP A 67 2.21 8.77 4.15
C ASP A 67 2.52 7.32 3.79
N VAL A 68 1.68 6.39 4.28
CA VAL A 68 1.76 4.97 3.89
C VAL A 68 1.68 4.82 2.37
N GLY A 69 0.72 5.47 1.72
CA GLY A 69 0.58 5.41 0.26
C GLY A 69 1.80 5.93 -0.48
N ILE A 70 2.37 7.07 -0.03
CA ILE A 70 3.57 7.67 -0.62
C ILE A 70 4.77 6.72 -0.49
N VAL A 71 5.08 6.26 0.73
CA VAL A 71 6.26 5.44 0.99
C VAL A 71 6.13 4.06 0.33
N LEU A 72 4.94 3.45 0.34
CA LEU A 72 4.69 2.19 -0.36
C LEU A 72 4.90 2.32 -1.88
N GLY A 73 4.42 3.42 -2.48
CA GLY A 73 4.65 3.71 -3.90
C GLY A 73 6.14 3.87 -4.25
N GLN A 74 6.92 4.49 -3.36
CA GLN A 74 8.38 4.61 -3.50
C GLN A 74 9.05 3.24 -3.38
N LEU A 75 8.68 2.43 -2.39
CA LEU A 75 9.21 1.07 -2.20
C LEU A 75 8.97 0.19 -3.45
N LEU A 76 7.76 0.21 -4.00
CA LEU A 76 7.43 -0.52 -5.23
C LEU A 76 8.25 -0.03 -6.44
N THR A 77 8.47 1.29 -6.53
CA THR A 77 9.27 1.89 -7.59
C THR A 77 10.73 1.43 -7.51
N GLU A 78 11.34 1.48 -6.32
CA GLU A 78 12.72 1.01 -6.11
C GLU A 78 12.84 -0.49 -6.36
N LEU A 79 11.89 -1.29 -5.86
CA LEU A 79 11.87 -2.73 -6.08
C LEU A 79 11.78 -3.09 -7.57
N GLY A 80 11.08 -2.27 -8.35
CA GLY A 80 10.92 -2.43 -9.80
C GLY A 80 12.15 -2.01 -10.62
N LYS A 81 12.99 -1.08 -10.14
CA LYS A 81 14.20 -0.64 -10.88
C LYS A 81 15.21 -1.76 -11.10
N GLU A 82 15.24 -2.73 -10.20
CA GLU A 82 16.19 -3.85 -10.19
C GLU A 82 15.75 -5.00 -11.10
N LYS A 83 14.56 -4.93 -11.68
CA LYS A 83 14.06 -5.96 -12.60
C LYS A 83 14.51 -5.62 -14.02
N GLU A 84 15.30 -6.51 -14.62
CA GLU A 84 15.69 -6.41 -16.04
C GLU A 84 14.47 -6.37 -16.98
N SER A 85 13.39 -7.04 -16.60
CA SER A 85 12.11 -6.99 -17.28
C SER A 85 10.94 -7.12 -16.30
N ILE A 86 9.85 -6.42 -16.60
CA ILE A 86 8.58 -6.51 -15.88
C ILE A 86 7.43 -6.62 -16.86
N THR A 87 6.36 -7.28 -16.43
CA THR A 87 5.08 -7.20 -17.14
C THR A 87 4.47 -5.84 -16.83
N TYR A 88 4.41 -4.97 -17.84
CA TYR A 88 3.95 -3.59 -17.65
C TYR A 88 2.45 -3.46 -17.39
N TYR A 89 1.65 -4.38 -17.94
CA TYR A 89 0.20 -4.33 -17.86
C TYR A 89 -0.33 -5.44 -16.99
N GLY A 90 -1.12 -5.07 -15.98
CA GLY A 90 -1.81 -6.02 -15.11
C GLY A 90 -3.31 -5.78 -15.15
N THR A 91 -4.09 -6.86 -15.07
CA THR A 91 -5.52 -6.79 -14.78
C THR A 91 -5.88 -7.88 -13.79
N THR A 92 -6.71 -7.55 -12.81
CA THR A 92 -7.27 -8.53 -11.87
C THR A 92 -8.69 -8.15 -11.50
N ASN A 93 -9.50 -9.16 -11.23
CA ASN A 93 -10.82 -9.01 -10.65
C ASN A 93 -10.83 -9.76 -9.32
N VAL A 94 -11.30 -9.11 -8.25
CA VAL A 94 -11.38 -9.67 -6.91
C VAL A 94 -12.80 -9.51 -6.41
N SER A 95 -13.43 -10.61 -6.02
CA SER A 95 -14.77 -10.61 -5.43
C SER A 95 -14.69 -10.82 -3.93
N MET A 96 -15.52 -10.11 -3.18
CA MET A 96 -15.76 -10.34 -1.76
C MET A 96 -17.26 -10.27 -1.53
N ASP A 97 -17.86 -11.40 -1.17
CA ASP A 97 -19.31 -11.58 -1.07
C ASP A 97 -20.06 -11.09 -2.33
N GLU A 98 -20.98 -10.15 -2.22
CA GLU A 98 -21.74 -9.56 -3.33
C GLU A 98 -20.97 -8.50 -4.14
N THR A 99 -19.77 -8.10 -3.68
CA THR A 99 -18.99 -7.02 -4.27
C THR A 99 -17.93 -7.55 -5.24
N LEU A 100 -17.74 -6.86 -6.36
CA LEU A 100 -16.68 -7.13 -7.35
C LEU A 100 -15.84 -5.88 -7.59
N ALA A 101 -14.53 -6.00 -7.36
CA ALA A 101 -13.55 -4.97 -7.68
C ALA A 101 -12.72 -5.38 -8.90
N ARG A 102 -12.43 -4.42 -9.78
CA ARG A 102 -11.52 -4.59 -10.92
C ARG A 102 -10.36 -3.60 -10.82
N LEU A 103 -9.14 -4.12 -10.92
CA LEU A 103 -7.93 -3.31 -10.97
C LEU A 103 -7.23 -3.52 -12.31
N VAL A 104 -6.85 -2.41 -12.95
CA VAL A 104 -6.04 -2.39 -14.18
C VAL A 104 -4.84 -1.47 -13.95
N THR A 105 -3.64 -1.95 -14.25
CA THR A 105 -2.39 -1.21 -14.01
C THR A 105 -1.52 -1.10 -15.26
N ASP A 106 -0.84 0.05 -15.39
CA ASP A 106 0.22 0.32 -16.38
C ASP A 106 1.46 0.87 -15.65
N ILE A 107 2.52 0.06 -15.54
CA ILE A 107 3.75 0.38 -14.78
C ILE A 107 4.78 1.13 -15.66
N ARG A 108 4.32 2.08 -16.50
CA ARG A 108 5.19 2.86 -17.41
C ARG A 108 5.66 4.21 -16.85
N ARG A 109 5.75 4.34 -15.53
CA ARG A 109 6.23 5.57 -14.82
C ARG A 109 5.44 6.84 -15.17
N ARG A 110 4.14 6.71 -15.45
CA ARG A 110 3.22 7.84 -15.60
C ARG A 110 2.21 7.75 -14.47
N SER A 111 2.24 8.71 -13.55
CA SER A 111 1.30 8.74 -12.43
C SER A 111 -0.10 9.10 -12.94
N TYR A 112 -1.05 8.21 -12.71
CA TYR A 112 -2.46 8.44 -13.01
C TYR A 112 -3.31 7.49 -12.16
N LEU A 113 -4.45 7.98 -11.66
CA LEU A 113 -5.44 7.20 -10.93
C LEU A 113 -6.82 7.54 -11.50
N TYR A 114 -7.52 6.51 -11.98
CA TYR A 114 -8.95 6.56 -12.22
C TYR A 114 -9.62 5.67 -11.17
N LEU A 115 -10.44 6.28 -10.32
CA LEU A 115 -11.16 5.58 -9.27
C LEU A 115 -12.66 5.72 -9.54
N ASP A 116 -13.28 4.59 -9.83
CA ASP A 116 -14.72 4.46 -10.08
C ASP A 116 -15.26 3.46 -9.08
N VAL A 117 -15.45 3.96 -7.86
CA VAL A 117 -15.89 3.19 -6.70
C VAL A 117 -16.99 3.97 -6.02
N ASP A 118 -18.14 3.34 -5.86
CA ASP A 118 -19.25 3.87 -5.08
C ASP A 118 -19.10 3.42 -3.63
N PHE A 119 -18.84 4.37 -2.73
CA PHE A 119 -18.70 4.09 -1.31
C PHE A 119 -20.05 4.28 -0.62
N SER A 120 -20.60 3.18 -0.10
CA SER A 120 -21.87 3.22 0.65
C SER A 120 -21.77 3.91 2.01
N LYS A 121 -20.55 4.09 2.53
CA LYS A 121 -20.24 4.77 3.80
C LYS A 121 -18.95 5.59 3.67
N GLY A 122 -18.89 6.72 4.39
CA GLY A 122 -17.71 7.59 4.43
C GLY A 122 -16.61 7.14 5.41
N VAL A 123 -16.94 6.29 6.38
CA VAL A 123 -16.01 5.74 7.38
C VAL A 123 -16.33 4.26 7.60
N ILE A 124 -15.27 3.45 7.73
CA ILE A 124 -15.34 2.04 8.08
C ILE A 124 -14.77 1.91 9.49
N GLU A 125 -15.58 1.40 10.41
CA GLU A 125 -15.19 1.11 11.80
C GLU A 125 -14.49 -0.24 11.91
#